data_AF-A0A532E5P8-F1
#
_entry.id   AF-A0A532E5P8-F1
#
_cell.length_a   1.000
_cell.length_b   1.000
_cell.length_c   1.000
_cell.angle_alpha   90.00
_cell.angle_beta   90.00
_cell.angle_gamma   90.00
#
_symmetry.space_group_name_H-M   'P 1'
#
loop_
_entity.id
_entity.type
_entity.pdbx_description
1 polymer ?
#
loop_
_entity_poly.entity_id
_entity_poly.type
_entity_poly.pdbx_seq_one_letter_code
_entity_poly.pdbx_strand_id
1 'polypeptide(L)'
;MVTVSAFFSPMWTSVPGGNPVFFERFWTSFIDALLVRRFSREVKRSKEPAFNLGATLLLCAMSWEQEYRVLTTAIREAGAEALRLATEGFQIYTKPDDSPVTSADHAVNDILMDRLLGHFPHDGWLSEETPDTEARLTKPRVWVIDPIDGTKAFIRHEPEYCISVALLEGTQPVLAAIFNPSTNELYTAIRGQGLHLNGAPAPRHESEADQLPTIALSPWELHVGRFRSIEQQMTSRPMRSIAWALALAARGTIHGVITFEPENEWDVAAGTLLLEEAGGSAHDGAGQLLRYNQPLPRFGGFIATVQGFPDHLTSQVRRLPRSAP
;
A
#
# COMPACT_ATOMS: atom_id res chain seq x y z
N MET A 1 -45.41 5.93 -25.69
CA MET A 1 -46.02 7.28 -25.61
C MET A 1 -45.73 7.79 -24.20
N VAL A 2 -44.85 8.74 -23.95
CA VAL A 2 -44.72 10.09 -24.54
C VAL A 2 -43.24 10.41 -24.79
N THR A 3 -42.96 10.95 -25.97
CA THR A 3 -41.69 11.55 -26.40
C THR A 3 -41.69 13.02 -25.98
N VAL A 4 -40.58 13.56 -25.45
CA VAL A 4 -40.27 14.99 -25.60
C VAL A 4 -38.76 15.15 -25.80
N SER A 5 -38.45 15.78 -26.93
CA SER A 5 -37.14 16.23 -27.36
C SER A 5 -36.98 17.72 -27.06
N ALA A 6 -35.72 18.13 -26.92
CA ALA A 6 -35.15 19.38 -27.45
C ALA A 6 -34.94 20.63 -26.55
N PHE A 7 -33.80 21.26 -26.87
CA PHE A 7 -33.32 22.63 -26.63
C PHE A 7 -32.72 22.99 -25.26
N PHE A 8 -31.39 23.16 -25.20
CA PHE A 8 -30.72 24.45 -25.42
C PHE A 8 -29.19 24.27 -25.48
N SER A 9 -28.58 24.64 -26.63
CA SER A 9 -27.19 25.11 -26.68
C SER A 9 -27.10 26.52 -26.10
N PRO A 10 -25.90 26.95 -25.70
CA PRO A 10 -25.38 28.16 -26.34
C PRO A 10 -23.91 28.04 -26.76
N MET A 11 -23.65 28.72 -27.88
CA MET A 11 -22.36 28.99 -28.51
C MET A 11 -22.02 30.47 -28.24
N TRP A 12 -20.73 30.83 -28.34
CA TRP A 12 -20.13 32.19 -28.35
C TRP A 12 -19.89 32.81 -26.95
N THR A 13 -18.81 33.54 -26.63
CA THR A 13 -17.78 34.26 -27.41
C THR A 13 -16.60 34.58 -26.47
N SER A 14 -15.42 34.78 -27.05
CA SER A 14 -14.17 35.23 -26.45
C SER A 14 -14.24 36.54 -25.64
N VAL A 15 -13.56 36.58 -24.48
CA VAL A 15 -12.98 37.80 -23.88
C VAL A 15 -11.57 37.45 -23.35
N PRO A 16 -10.53 38.26 -23.65
CA PRO A 16 -9.17 38.03 -23.19
C PRO A 16 -8.88 38.70 -21.83
N GLY A 17 -8.11 38.03 -20.98
CA GLY A 17 -7.54 38.59 -19.74
C GLY A 17 -8.30 38.19 -18.48
N GLY A 18 -7.86 37.11 -17.82
CA GLY A 18 -8.35 36.68 -16.51
C GLY A 18 -7.50 35.53 -15.95
N ASN A 19 -6.93 35.74 -14.77
CA ASN A 19 -5.94 34.91 -14.07
C ASN A 19 -6.47 33.49 -13.73
N PRO A 20 -5.72 32.38 -13.94
CA PRO A 20 -6.23 31.01 -13.74
C PRO A 20 -5.94 30.50 -12.33
N VAL A 21 -6.62 31.04 -11.30
CA VAL A 21 -6.57 30.48 -9.94
C VAL A 21 -7.92 30.70 -9.26
N PHE A 22 -9.04 30.15 -9.77
CA PHE A 22 -10.32 30.19 -9.03
C PHE A 22 -11.39 29.18 -9.49
N PHE A 23 -11.03 28.04 -10.09
CA PHE A 23 -12.04 27.13 -10.69
C PHE A 23 -12.15 25.70 -10.12
N GLU A 24 -11.36 25.30 -9.13
CA GLU A 24 -11.49 23.94 -8.53
C GLU A 24 -12.29 23.88 -7.22
N ARG A 25 -12.70 25.01 -6.64
CA ARG A 25 -13.45 25.03 -5.37
C ARG A 25 -14.98 25.11 -5.50
N PHE A 26 -15.51 25.13 -6.72
CA PHE A 26 -16.94 25.30 -6.97
C PHE A 26 -17.69 24.01 -7.39
N TRP A 27 -16.99 22.93 -7.71
CA TRP A 27 -17.63 21.70 -8.21
C TRP A 27 -17.88 20.61 -7.16
N THR A 28 -17.10 20.55 -6.08
CA THR A 28 -17.35 19.62 -4.95
C THR A 28 -18.50 20.06 -4.06
N SER A 29 -18.67 21.37 -3.81
CA SER A 29 -19.81 21.87 -3.00
C SER A 29 -21.18 21.87 -3.71
N PHE A 30 -21.23 21.75 -5.04
CA PHE A 30 -22.51 21.83 -5.77
C PHE A 30 -23.21 20.47 -5.88
N ILE A 31 -22.47 19.37 -5.97
CA ILE A 31 -23.03 18.01 -6.03
C ILE A 31 -23.50 17.56 -4.63
N ASP A 32 -22.74 17.89 -3.58
CA ASP A 32 -23.12 17.59 -2.19
C ASP A 32 -24.39 18.36 -1.76
N ALA A 33 -24.51 19.63 -2.14
CA ALA A 33 -25.67 20.44 -1.80
C ALA A 33 -26.95 20.02 -2.55
N LEU A 34 -26.83 19.48 -3.77
CA LEU A 34 -27.96 19.03 -4.58
C LEU A 34 -28.49 17.66 -4.14
N LEU A 35 -27.61 16.72 -3.77
CA LEU A 35 -28.01 15.41 -3.24
C LEU A 35 -28.66 15.52 -1.87
N VAL A 36 -28.10 16.34 -0.96
CA VAL A 36 -28.67 16.57 0.38
C VAL A 36 -30.01 17.33 0.31
N ARG A 37 -30.14 18.35 -0.57
CA ARG A 37 -31.39 19.12 -0.68
C ARG A 37 -32.52 18.37 -1.38
N ARG A 38 -32.22 17.46 -2.31
CA ARG A 38 -33.25 16.64 -2.97
C ARG A 38 -33.79 15.58 -2.03
N PHE A 39 -32.92 14.94 -1.23
CA PHE A 39 -33.33 13.94 -0.23
C PHE A 39 -34.15 14.54 0.93
N SER A 40 -33.81 15.76 1.38
CA SER A 40 -34.51 16.44 2.49
C SER A 40 -35.96 16.86 2.15
N ARG A 41 -36.31 16.98 0.86
CA ARG A 41 -37.69 17.28 0.43
C ARG A 41 -38.58 16.04 0.34
N GLU A 42 -38.02 14.86 0.08
CA GLU A 42 -38.77 13.59 0.03
C GLU A 42 -39.16 13.11 1.45
N VAL A 43 -38.28 13.29 2.45
CA VAL A 43 -38.49 12.81 3.82
C VAL A 43 -39.51 13.65 4.62
N LYS A 44 -39.78 14.90 4.21
CA LYS A 44 -40.76 15.77 4.90
C LYS A 44 -42.24 15.42 4.62
N ARG A 45 -42.54 14.36 3.86
CA ARG A 45 -43.93 13.96 3.51
C ARG A 45 -44.40 12.64 4.11
N SER A 46 -43.58 11.86 4.79
CA SER A 46 -44.01 10.62 5.45
C SER A 46 -44.22 10.81 6.96
N LYS A 47 -45.40 10.42 7.46
CA LYS A 47 -45.71 10.31 8.89
C LYS A 47 -45.41 8.89 9.39
N GLU A 48 -44.16 8.46 9.25
CA GLU A 48 -43.65 7.23 9.86
C GLU A 48 -42.31 7.51 10.54
N PRO A 49 -41.94 6.80 11.62
CA PRO A 49 -40.73 7.10 12.37
C PRO A 49 -39.53 6.96 11.43
N ALA A 50 -38.88 8.09 11.16
CA ALA A 50 -37.64 8.15 10.39
C ALA A 50 -36.54 7.43 11.17
N PHE A 51 -36.49 6.10 11.04
CA PHE A 51 -35.26 5.37 11.26
C PHE A 51 -34.23 5.98 10.32
N ASN A 52 -33.18 6.50 10.92
CA ASN A 52 -32.22 7.40 10.29
C ASN A 52 -31.31 6.62 9.33
N LEU A 53 -31.88 6.09 8.24
CA LEU A 53 -31.17 5.31 7.23
C LEU A 53 -30.00 6.10 6.64
N GLY A 54 -30.14 7.42 6.52
CA GLY A 54 -29.08 8.31 6.05
C GLY A 54 -27.89 8.42 7.00
N ALA A 55 -28.12 8.35 8.32
CA ALA A 55 -27.04 8.34 9.31
C ALA A 55 -26.38 6.96 9.42
N THR A 56 -27.15 5.87 9.31
CA THR A 56 -26.60 4.50 9.26
C THR A 56 -25.83 4.23 7.96
N LEU A 57 -26.27 4.78 6.82
CA LEU A 57 -25.54 4.70 5.55
C LEU A 57 -24.29 5.59 5.51
N LEU A 58 -24.27 6.74 6.21
CA LEU A 58 -23.05 7.53 6.41
C LEU A 58 -22.11 6.92 7.46
N LEU A 59 -22.63 6.26 8.49
CA LEU A 59 -21.86 5.45 9.46
C LEU A 59 -21.36 4.13 8.84
N CYS A 60 -21.89 3.77 7.67
CA CYS A 60 -21.37 2.70 6.80
C CYS A 60 -20.31 3.21 5.82
N ALA A 61 -19.82 4.46 5.98
CA ALA A 61 -18.46 4.78 5.58
C ALA A 61 -17.56 3.81 6.35
N MET A 62 -17.10 2.77 5.66
CA MET A 62 -16.50 1.57 6.24
C MET A 62 -15.39 1.94 7.20
N SER A 63 -15.72 1.95 8.48
CA SER A 63 -14.77 2.24 9.53
C SER A 63 -13.94 0.97 9.70
N TRP A 64 -12.76 0.94 9.09
CA TRP A 64 -11.75 -0.09 9.31
C TRP A 64 -11.14 -0.03 10.74
N GLU A 65 -11.83 0.58 11.70
CA GLU A 65 -11.32 0.85 13.06
C GLU A 65 -11.16 -0.44 13.87
N GLN A 66 -12.08 -1.41 13.69
CA GLN A 66 -11.94 -2.69 14.36
C GLN A 66 -10.76 -3.47 13.79
N GLU A 67 -10.69 -3.60 12.46
CA GLU A 67 -9.58 -4.23 11.73
C GLU A 67 -8.25 -3.56 12.08
N TYR A 68 -8.20 -2.23 12.10
CA TYR A 68 -7.03 -1.46 12.48
C TYR A 68 -6.57 -1.74 13.91
N ARG A 69 -7.48 -1.72 14.89
CA ARG A 69 -7.13 -2.02 16.29
C ARG A 69 -6.64 -3.45 16.48
N VAL A 70 -7.29 -4.43 15.84
CA VAL A 70 -6.88 -5.83 15.90
C VAL A 70 -5.51 -6.01 15.24
N LEU A 71 -5.32 -5.46 14.02
CA LEU A 71 -4.07 -5.52 13.29
C LEU A 71 -2.91 -4.89 14.06
N THR A 72 -3.07 -3.66 14.53
CA THR A 72 -2.01 -2.94 15.25
C THR A 72 -1.63 -3.62 16.57
N THR A 73 -2.56 -4.29 17.23
CA THR A 73 -2.27 -5.11 18.42
C THR A 73 -1.52 -6.38 18.02
N ALA A 74 -2.02 -7.11 17.04
CA ALA A 74 -1.45 -8.39 16.60
C ALA A 74 -0.03 -8.23 16.03
N ILE A 75 0.21 -7.22 15.18
CA ILE A 75 1.53 -6.99 14.58
C ILE A 75 2.58 -6.58 15.61
N ARG A 76 2.18 -5.87 16.68
CA ARG A 76 3.07 -5.53 17.80
C ARG A 76 3.39 -6.75 18.66
N GLU A 77 2.40 -7.60 18.92
CA GLU A 77 2.61 -8.88 19.60
C GLU A 77 3.58 -9.77 18.80
N ALA A 78 3.34 -9.94 17.51
CA ALA A 78 4.19 -10.73 16.63
C ALA A 78 5.62 -10.15 16.54
N GLY A 79 5.76 -8.83 16.42
CA GLY A 79 7.08 -8.20 16.39
C GLY A 79 7.83 -8.25 17.72
N ALA A 80 7.13 -8.26 18.85
CA ALA A 80 7.76 -8.52 20.15
C ALA A 80 8.33 -9.94 20.21
N GLU A 81 7.62 -10.93 19.65
CA GLU A 81 8.11 -12.30 19.56
C GLU A 81 9.30 -12.44 18.60
N ALA A 82 9.25 -11.78 17.43
CA ALA A 82 10.38 -11.73 16.50
C ALA A 82 11.64 -11.13 17.18
N LEU A 83 11.49 -10.05 17.95
CA LEU A 83 12.59 -9.43 18.69
C LEU A 83 13.12 -10.33 19.82
N ARG A 84 12.23 -11.04 20.52
CA ARG A 84 12.61 -12.02 21.54
C ARG A 84 13.45 -13.14 20.92
N LEU A 85 12.99 -13.74 19.82
CA LEU A 85 13.71 -14.78 19.09
C LEU A 85 15.04 -14.28 18.51
N ALA A 86 15.09 -13.04 18.00
CA ALA A 86 16.34 -12.43 17.56
C ALA A 86 17.38 -12.30 18.68
N THR A 87 16.93 -12.20 19.93
CA THR A 87 17.79 -12.05 21.13
C THR A 87 18.15 -13.40 21.76
N GLU A 88 17.18 -14.30 21.89
CA GLU A 88 17.34 -15.59 22.57
C GLU A 88 17.84 -16.70 21.65
N GLY A 89 17.70 -16.52 20.33
CA GLY A 89 18.08 -17.47 19.29
C GLY A 89 16.88 -18.05 18.55
N PHE A 90 17.10 -18.37 17.27
CA PHE A 90 16.12 -18.96 16.36
C PHE A 90 16.77 -20.09 15.55
N GLN A 91 15.93 -20.94 14.95
CA GLN A 91 16.38 -21.96 14.00
C GLN A 91 16.28 -21.41 12.58
N ILE A 92 17.20 -21.81 11.71
CA ILE A 92 17.18 -21.49 10.28
C ILE A 92 16.91 -22.78 9.51
N TYR A 93 15.97 -22.73 8.59
CA TYR A 93 15.63 -23.78 7.64
C TYR A 93 15.81 -23.25 6.21
N THR A 94 15.79 -24.16 5.24
CA THR A 94 15.89 -23.83 3.81
C THR A 94 14.63 -24.31 3.11
N LYS A 95 13.96 -23.40 2.41
CA LYS A 95 12.78 -23.70 1.57
C LYS A 95 13.20 -24.45 0.29
N PRO A 96 12.27 -25.08 -0.45
CA PRO A 96 12.59 -25.81 -1.69
C PRO A 96 13.25 -24.98 -2.80
N ASP A 97 13.13 -23.65 -2.75
CA ASP A 97 13.71 -22.69 -3.69
C ASP A 97 15.05 -22.09 -3.19
N ASP A 98 15.70 -22.74 -2.22
CA ASP A 98 16.96 -22.33 -1.57
C ASP A 98 16.89 -21.02 -0.78
N SER A 99 15.69 -20.44 -0.60
CA SER A 99 15.51 -19.28 0.27
C SER A 99 15.52 -19.70 1.75
N PRO A 100 16.08 -18.85 2.64
CA PRO A 100 16.08 -19.14 4.07
C PRO A 100 14.72 -18.79 4.70
N VAL A 101 14.34 -19.56 5.72
CA VAL A 101 13.21 -19.27 6.62
C VAL A 101 13.66 -19.55 8.04
N THR A 102 13.10 -18.86 9.03
CA THR A 102 13.44 -19.09 10.44
C THR A 102 12.23 -19.50 11.26
N SER A 103 12.50 -20.00 12.48
CA SER A 103 11.45 -20.22 13.47
C SER A 103 10.72 -18.93 13.86
N ALA A 104 11.32 -17.75 13.62
CA ALA A 104 10.65 -16.47 13.85
C ALA A 104 9.62 -16.15 12.76
N ASP A 105 9.88 -16.48 11.50
CA ASP A 105 8.92 -16.31 10.39
C ASP A 105 7.64 -17.12 10.70
N HIS A 106 7.80 -18.38 11.12
CA HIS A 106 6.67 -19.22 11.54
C HIS A 106 5.93 -18.68 12.76
N ALA A 107 6.65 -18.25 13.80
CA ALA A 107 6.02 -17.70 15.01
C ALA A 107 5.21 -16.43 14.72
N VAL A 108 5.74 -15.53 13.88
CA VAL A 108 5.04 -14.31 13.45
C VAL A 108 3.80 -14.67 12.63
N ASN A 109 3.92 -15.59 11.67
CA ASN A 109 2.78 -16.07 10.88
C ASN A 109 1.66 -16.59 11.79
N ASP A 110 1.99 -17.47 12.73
CA ASP A 110 1.01 -18.14 13.59
C ASP A 110 0.28 -17.14 14.50
N ILE A 111 1.02 -16.20 15.12
CA ILE A 111 0.42 -15.14 15.94
C ILE A 111 -0.54 -14.29 15.10
N LEU A 112 -0.11 -13.84 13.92
CA LEU A 112 -0.95 -13.02 13.06
C LEU A 112 -2.18 -13.79 12.58
N MET A 113 -2.02 -15.05 12.18
CA MET A 113 -3.10 -15.90 11.70
C MET A 113 -4.14 -16.13 12.80
N ASP A 114 -3.71 -16.51 14.01
CA ASP A 114 -4.58 -16.74 15.16
C ASP A 114 -5.36 -15.48 15.53
N ARG A 115 -4.68 -14.32 15.57
CA ARG A 115 -5.30 -13.05 15.97
C ARG A 115 -6.26 -12.53 14.89
N LEU A 116 -5.84 -12.52 13.63
CA LEU A 116 -6.62 -11.94 12.53
C LEU A 116 -7.79 -12.85 12.15
N LEU A 117 -7.56 -14.14 11.91
CA LEU A 117 -8.65 -15.07 11.55
C LEU A 117 -9.53 -15.42 12.76
N GLY A 118 -9.01 -15.32 13.99
CA GLY A 118 -9.83 -15.42 15.20
C GLY A 118 -10.89 -14.33 15.32
N HIS A 119 -10.57 -13.10 14.89
CA HIS A 119 -11.53 -11.98 14.86
C HIS A 119 -12.32 -11.90 13.56
N PHE A 120 -11.74 -12.33 12.43
CA PHE A 120 -12.33 -12.23 11.10
C PHE A 120 -12.34 -13.61 10.40
N PRO A 121 -13.11 -14.59 10.91
CA PRO A 121 -13.06 -15.99 10.46
C PRO A 121 -13.55 -16.23 9.03
N HIS A 122 -14.13 -15.22 8.39
CA HIS A 122 -14.63 -15.30 7.02
C HIS A 122 -13.65 -14.75 5.97
N ASP A 123 -12.58 -14.07 6.40
CA ASP A 123 -11.57 -13.53 5.49
C ASP A 123 -10.68 -14.65 4.93
N GLY A 124 -10.06 -14.37 3.77
CA GLY A 124 -9.00 -15.20 3.21
C GLY A 124 -7.65 -14.90 3.85
N TRP A 125 -6.70 -15.80 3.60
CA TRP A 125 -5.33 -15.71 4.09
C TRP A 125 -4.38 -16.00 2.94
N LEU A 126 -3.39 -15.14 2.75
CA LEU A 126 -2.29 -15.30 1.83
C LEU A 126 -1.01 -14.91 2.57
N SER A 127 -0.13 -15.86 2.84
CA SER A 127 1.12 -15.57 3.52
C SER A 127 2.28 -16.33 2.90
N GLU A 128 3.47 -15.74 2.92
CA GLU A 128 4.71 -16.40 2.50
C GLU A 128 4.92 -17.75 3.21
N GLU A 129 4.51 -17.84 4.49
CA GLU A 129 4.75 -19.02 5.35
C GLU A 129 3.57 -19.98 5.43
N THR A 130 2.52 -19.75 4.63
CA THR A 130 1.37 -20.65 4.54
C THR A 130 1.19 -21.14 3.10
N PRO A 131 1.07 -22.45 2.86
CA PRO A 131 0.76 -22.96 1.53
C PRO A 131 -0.48 -22.29 0.94
N ASP A 132 -0.33 -21.64 -0.21
CA ASP A 132 -1.44 -20.96 -0.87
C ASP A 132 -2.43 -21.97 -1.47
N THR A 133 -3.72 -21.65 -1.35
CA THR A 133 -4.81 -22.44 -1.91
C THR A 133 -5.84 -21.52 -2.57
N GLU A 134 -6.58 -22.03 -3.55
CA GLU A 134 -7.64 -21.25 -4.22
C GLU A 134 -8.77 -20.80 -3.27
N ALA A 135 -8.80 -21.27 -2.02
CA ALA A 135 -9.82 -20.91 -1.03
C ALA A 135 -9.94 -19.39 -0.84
N ARG A 136 -8.81 -18.66 -0.84
CA ARG A 136 -8.80 -17.18 -0.69
C ARG A 136 -9.46 -16.45 -1.87
N LEU A 137 -9.43 -17.04 -3.07
CA LEU A 137 -9.92 -16.39 -4.30
C LEU A 137 -11.44 -16.20 -4.28
N THR A 138 -12.15 -16.96 -3.45
CA THR A 138 -13.61 -16.85 -3.25
C THR A 138 -14.01 -15.88 -2.14
N LYS A 139 -13.03 -15.35 -1.39
CA LYS A 139 -13.29 -14.50 -0.22
C LYS A 139 -13.43 -13.03 -0.64
N PRO A 140 -14.34 -12.26 -0.03
CA PRO A 140 -14.49 -10.84 -0.33
C PRO A 140 -13.30 -10.01 0.18
N ARG A 141 -12.67 -10.47 1.26
CA ARG A 141 -11.51 -9.85 1.88
C ARG A 141 -10.42 -10.90 2.10
N VAL A 142 -9.17 -10.48 1.98
CA VAL A 142 -8.00 -11.37 2.15
C VAL A 142 -6.92 -10.62 2.92
N TRP A 143 -6.45 -11.21 4.00
CA TRP A 143 -5.22 -10.77 4.65
C TRP A 143 -4.03 -11.27 3.86
N VAL A 144 -3.10 -10.38 3.54
CA VAL A 144 -1.86 -10.66 2.80
C VAL A 144 -0.67 -10.31 3.69
N ILE A 145 0.21 -11.29 3.94
CA ILE A 145 1.20 -11.23 5.03
C ILE A 145 2.56 -11.72 4.58
N ASP A 146 3.58 -10.90 4.79
CA ASP A 146 4.96 -11.36 4.91
C ASP A 146 5.36 -11.30 6.39
N PRO A 147 5.55 -12.46 7.05
CA PRO A 147 5.90 -12.51 8.46
C PRO A 147 7.25 -11.84 8.76
N ILE A 148 8.27 -12.00 7.92
CA ILE A 148 9.57 -11.33 8.06
C ILE A 148 10.12 -11.04 6.66
N ASP A 149 9.74 -9.90 6.09
CA ASP A 149 10.35 -9.43 4.86
C ASP A 149 11.78 -9.00 5.18
N GLY A 150 12.74 -9.56 4.44
CA GLY A 150 14.16 -9.41 4.71
C GLY A 150 14.72 -10.44 5.70
N THR A 151 14.26 -11.70 5.66
CA THR A 151 14.78 -12.82 6.49
C THR A 151 16.32 -12.90 6.52
N LYS A 152 17.00 -12.60 5.41
CA LYS A 152 18.48 -12.56 5.37
C LYS A 152 19.08 -11.45 6.25
N ALA A 153 18.42 -10.30 6.34
CA ALA A 153 18.81 -9.22 7.25
C ALA A 153 18.52 -9.60 8.70
N PHE A 154 17.36 -10.22 8.96
CA PHE A 154 17.01 -10.77 10.28
C PHE A 154 18.07 -11.78 10.78
N ILE A 155 18.46 -12.75 9.94
CA ILE A 155 19.51 -13.74 10.23
C ILE A 155 20.85 -13.09 10.57
N ARG A 156 21.16 -11.95 9.94
CA ARG A 156 22.41 -11.20 10.15
C ARG A 156 22.34 -10.21 11.31
N HIS A 157 21.21 -10.13 12.02
CA HIS A 157 20.93 -9.11 13.03
C HIS A 157 21.06 -7.67 12.49
N GLU A 158 20.77 -7.48 11.20
CA GLU A 158 20.68 -6.17 10.56
C GLU A 158 19.27 -5.59 10.80
N PRO A 159 19.11 -4.29 11.09
CA PRO A 159 17.80 -3.69 11.40
C PRO A 159 16.94 -3.43 10.16
N GLU A 160 17.26 -4.01 9.00
CA GLU A 160 16.55 -3.81 7.73
C GLU A 160 15.65 -5.01 7.38
N TYR A 161 14.73 -5.34 8.29
CA TYR A 161 13.63 -6.28 8.09
C TYR A 161 12.34 -5.71 8.68
N CYS A 162 11.19 -6.25 8.29
CA CYS A 162 9.91 -5.85 8.87
C CYS A 162 8.86 -6.95 8.77
N ILE A 163 7.76 -6.78 9.50
CA ILE A 163 6.53 -7.54 9.35
C ILE A 163 5.61 -6.72 8.46
N SER A 164 5.11 -7.32 7.37
CA SER A 164 4.25 -6.65 6.38
C SER A 164 2.85 -7.28 6.39
N VAL A 165 1.82 -6.47 6.59
CA VAL A 165 0.43 -6.96 6.60
C VAL A 165 -0.48 -5.99 5.85
N ALA A 166 -1.27 -6.51 4.93
CA ALA A 166 -2.35 -5.78 4.28
C ALA A 166 -3.68 -6.54 4.39
N LEU A 167 -4.78 -5.80 4.51
CA LEU A 167 -6.11 -6.31 4.23
C LEU A 167 -6.52 -5.84 2.83
N LEU A 168 -6.88 -6.78 1.99
CA LEU A 168 -7.49 -6.53 0.69
C LEU A 168 -9.00 -6.56 0.79
N GLU A 169 -9.66 -5.69 0.04
CA GLU A 169 -11.06 -5.85 -0.36
C GLU A 169 -11.11 -6.00 -1.89
N GLY A 170 -11.59 -7.14 -2.37
CA GLY A 170 -11.43 -7.54 -3.77
C GLY A 170 -9.94 -7.67 -4.16
N THR A 171 -9.46 -6.77 -5.02
CA THR A 171 -8.07 -6.76 -5.51
C THR A 171 -7.27 -5.54 -5.06
N GLN A 172 -7.75 -4.82 -4.04
CA GLN A 172 -7.19 -3.53 -3.61
C GLN A 172 -6.90 -3.53 -2.10
N PRO A 173 -5.73 -3.05 -1.65
CA PRO A 173 -5.44 -2.92 -0.23
C PRO A 173 -6.24 -1.77 0.37
N VAL A 174 -6.93 -2.03 1.48
CA VAL A 174 -7.80 -1.07 2.19
C VAL A 174 -7.29 -0.69 3.57
N LEU A 175 -6.50 -1.57 4.19
CA LEU A 175 -5.79 -1.35 5.45
C LEU A 175 -4.40 -1.99 5.34
N ALA A 176 -3.37 -1.32 5.86
CA ALA A 176 -2.00 -1.81 5.84
C ALA A 176 -1.25 -1.46 7.11
N ALA A 177 -0.31 -2.32 7.48
CA ALA A 177 0.66 -2.12 8.53
C ALA A 177 2.03 -2.69 8.12
N ILE A 178 3.09 -1.90 8.32
CA ILE A 178 4.47 -2.37 8.25
C ILE A 178 5.14 -2.05 9.58
N PHE A 179 5.63 -3.07 10.27
CA PHE A 179 6.29 -2.92 11.56
C PHE A 179 7.74 -3.36 11.47
N ASN A 180 8.68 -2.48 11.81
CA ASN A 180 10.07 -2.85 12.06
C ASN A 180 10.30 -2.98 13.57
N PRO A 181 10.46 -4.21 14.11
CA PRO A 181 10.66 -4.41 15.55
C PRO A 181 11.98 -3.82 16.07
N SER A 182 13.03 -3.81 15.23
CA SER A 182 14.35 -3.30 15.62
C SER A 182 14.40 -1.78 15.77
N THR A 183 13.60 -1.04 15.01
CA THR A 183 13.48 0.43 15.14
C THR A 183 12.25 0.88 15.93
N ASN A 184 11.34 -0.06 16.26
CA ASN A 184 10.04 0.22 16.88
C ASN A 184 9.21 1.24 16.08
N GLU A 185 9.27 1.14 14.76
CA GLU A 185 8.51 1.99 13.84
C GLU A 185 7.37 1.17 13.22
N LEU A 186 6.13 1.53 13.57
CA LEU A 186 4.92 0.99 12.97
C LEU A 186 4.31 2.01 12.02
N TYR A 187 4.41 1.75 10.71
CA TYR A 187 3.69 2.50 9.70
C TYR A 187 2.34 1.87 9.44
N THR A 188 1.29 2.68 9.36
CA THR A 188 -0.07 2.21 9.09
C THR A 188 -0.80 3.15 8.15
N ALA A 189 -1.75 2.59 7.39
CA ALA A 189 -2.63 3.34 6.52
C ALA A 189 -3.98 2.66 6.43
N ILE A 190 -5.03 3.48 6.44
CA ILE A 190 -6.36 3.10 5.98
C ILE A 190 -6.62 3.91 4.73
N ARG A 191 -7.17 3.28 3.68
CA ARG A 191 -7.43 3.96 2.41
C ARG A 191 -8.26 5.23 2.61
N GLY A 192 -7.74 6.36 2.13
CA GLY A 192 -8.32 7.69 2.26
C GLY A 192 -8.13 8.38 3.62
N GLN A 193 -7.34 7.81 4.54
CA GLN A 193 -7.13 8.36 5.89
C GLN A 193 -5.68 8.79 6.16
N GLY A 194 -4.78 8.66 5.18
CA GLY A 194 -3.40 9.10 5.28
C GLY A 194 -2.47 8.13 6.00
N LEU A 195 -1.17 8.40 5.86
CA LEU A 195 -0.09 7.65 6.47
C LEU A 195 0.08 8.02 7.95
N HIS A 196 0.23 7.01 8.81
CA HIS A 196 0.49 7.15 10.23
C HIS A 196 1.78 6.43 10.63
N LEU A 197 2.54 7.03 11.54
CA LEU A 197 3.72 6.45 12.19
C LEU A 197 3.45 6.37 13.69
N ASN A 198 3.50 5.15 14.24
CA ASN A 198 3.28 4.88 15.66
C ASN A 198 1.97 5.47 16.21
N GLY A 199 0.91 5.43 15.40
CA GLY A 199 -0.44 5.87 15.76
C GLY A 199 -0.68 7.38 15.64
N ALA A 200 0.30 8.16 15.21
CA ALA A 200 0.15 9.58 14.88
C ALA A 200 0.30 9.80 13.37
N PRO A 201 -0.26 10.87 12.78
CA PRO A 201 0.00 11.21 11.40
C PRO A 201 1.51 11.29 11.12
N ALA A 202 1.96 10.60 10.07
CA ALA A 202 3.38 10.57 9.74
C ALA A 202 3.82 11.94 9.20
N PRO A 203 4.92 12.52 9.71
CA PRO A 203 5.46 13.74 9.12
C PRO A 203 5.98 13.42 7.71
N ARG A 204 5.59 14.24 6.74
CA ARG A 204 6.18 14.17 5.40
C ARG A 204 7.61 14.69 5.48
N HIS A 205 8.57 13.86 5.10
CA HIS A 205 9.93 14.33 4.86
C HIS A 205 9.97 15.00 3.48
N GLU A 206 10.14 16.32 3.45
CA GLU A 206 10.37 17.06 2.21
C GLU A 206 11.86 17.01 1.88
N SER A 207 12.19 16.55 0.69
CA SER A 207 13.57 16.53 0.21
C SER A 207 14.05 17.94 -0.13
N GLU A 208 15.31 18.23 0.15
CA GLU A 208 15.94 19.46 -0.29
C GLU A 208 16.01 19.50 -1.82
N ALA A 209 15.72 20.67 -2.42
CA ALA A 209 15.55 20.84 -3.86
C ALA A 209 16.79 20.45 -4.70
N ASP A 210 17.98 20.42 -4.10
CA ASP A 210 19.26 20.18 -4.78
C ASP A 210 19.83 18.77 -4.56
N GLN A 211 19.13 17.89 -3.85
CA GLN A 211 19.60 16.52 -3.61
C GLN A 211 19.14 15.55 -4.72
N LEU A 212 20.04 14.67 -5.17
CA LEU A 212 19.69 13.59 -6.08
C LEU A 212 18.69 12.62 -5.40
N PRO A 213 17.68 12.13 -6.11
CA PRO A 213 16.72 11.20 -5.54
C PRO A 213 17.39 9.87 -5.17
N THR A 214 17.13 9.40 -3.97
CA THR A 214 17.55 8.08 -3.49
C THR A 214 16.59 6.99 -3.94
N ILE A 215 17.08 5.98 -4.65
CA ILE A 215 16.31 4.82 -5.11
C ILE A 215 16.83 3.55 -4.43
N ALA A 216 15.95 2.77 -3.82
CA ALA A 216 16.25 1.44 -3.33
C ALA A 216 16.19 0.43 -4.48
N LEU A 217 17.27 -0.34 -4.64
CA LEU A 217 17.45 -1.34 -5.69
C LEU A 217 17.79 -2.68 -5.07
N SER A 218 17.27 -3.77 -5.64
CA SER A 218 17.65 -5.11 -5.20
C SER A 218 19.16 -5.34 -5.40
N PRO A 219 19.81 -6.21 -4.61
CA PRO A 219 21.23 -6.52 -4.79
C PRO A 219 21.55 -7.06 -6.19
N TRP A 220 20.59 -7.77 -6.79
CA TRP A 220 20.71 -8.27 -8.15
C TRP A 220 20.71 -7.14 -9.20
N GLU A 221 19.80 -6.17 -9.06
CA GLU A 221 19.74 -5.00 -9.95
C GLU A 221 21.05 -4.21 -9.96
N LEU A 222 21.66 -4.05 -8.77
CA LEU A 222 22.98 -3.45 -8.61
C LEU A 222 24.08 -4.30 -9.25
N HIS A 223 24.03 -5.62 -9.07
CA HIS A 223 25.02 -6.55 -9.59
C HIS A 223 25.06 -6.56 -11.13
N VAL A 224 23.90 -6.65 -11.77
CA VAL A 224 23.80 -6.65 -13.25
C VAL A 224 23.99 -5.25 -13.85
N GLY A 225 24.05 -4.22 -13.01
CA GLY A 225 24.32 -2.84 -13.43
C GLY A 225 23.21 -2.24 -14.29
N ARG A 226 21.95 -2.68 -14.11
CA ARG A 226 20.82 -2.27 -14.96
C ARG A 226 20.63 -0.76 -14.99
N PHE A 227 20.91 -0.10 -13.87
CA PHE A 227 20.72 1.33 -13.66
C PHE A 227 21.95 2.20 -14.02
N ARG A 228 23.02 1.62 -14.57
CA ARG A 228 24.26 2.35 -14.90
C ARG A 228 24.03 3.58 -15.78
N SER A 229 23.06 3.51 -16.70
CA SER A 229 22.74 4.64 -17.59
C SER A 229 22.16 5.86 -16.88
N ILE A 230 21.67 5.71 -15.65
CA ILE A 230 21.05 6.79 -14.86
C ILE A 230 21.73 7.02 -13.50
N GLU A 231 22.83 6.33 -13.21
CA GLU A 231 23.50 6.37 -11.91
C GLU A 231 23.98 7.77 -11.49
N GLN A 232 24.29 8.65 -12.46
CA GLN A 232 24.73 10.02 -12.20
C GLN A 232 23.56 10.97 -11.85
N GLN A 233 22.32 10.51 -11.98
CA GLN A 233 21.09 11.28 -11.74
C GLN A 233 20.35 10.82 -10.47
N MET A 234 20.89 9.85 -9.73
CA MET A 234 20.27 9.31 -8.52
C MET A 234 21.33 8.85 -7.52
N THR A 235 20.92 8.68 -6.27
CA THR A 235 21.68 7.87 -5.30
C THR A 235 21.03 6.48 -5.22
N SER A 236 21.81 5.40 -5.29
CA SER A 236 21.27 4.06 -5.06
C SER A 236 21.54 3.58 -3.64
N ARG A 237 20.58 2.89 -3.03
CA ARG A 237 20.80 2.08 -1.81
C ARG A 237 20.44 0.62 -2.06
N PRO A 238 21.14 -0.34 -1.43
CA PRO A 238 20.69 -1.73 -1.42
C PRO A 238 19.32 -1.86 -0.73
N MET A 239 18.47 -2.71 -1.29
CA MET A 239 17.18 -3.10 -0.73
C MET A 239 17.33 -4.48 -0.08
N ARG A 240 17.21 -4.55 1.25
CA ARG A 240 17.24 -5.80 2.02
C ARG A 240 15.85 -6.39 2.26
N SER A 241 14.89 -5.49 2.48
CA SER A 241 13.46 -5.73 2.62
C SER A 241 12.76 -4.70 1.73
N ILE A 242 11.93 -5.17 0.81
CA ILE A 242 11.19 -4.29 -0.12
C ILE A 242 10.03 -3.61 0.61
N ALA A 243 9.34 -4.30 1.50
CA ALA A 243 8.29 -3.73 2.35
C ALA A 243 8.85 -2.60 3.22
N TRP A 244 10.03 -2.78 3.84
CA TRP A 244 10.68 -1.72 4.60
C TRP A 244 11.11 -0.54 3.72
N ALA A 245 11.68 -0.81 2.54
CA ALA A 245 12.00 0.25 1.59
C ALA A 245 10.74 1.04 1.18
N LEU A 246 9.60 0.39 0.99
CA LEU A 246 8.32 1.05 0.69
C LEU A 246 7.82 1.92 1.85
N ALA A 247 7.98 1.47 3.11
CA ALA A 247 7.67 2.30 4.27
C ALA A 247 8.57 3.55 4.35
N LEU A 248 9.87 3.41 4.05
CA LEU A 248 10.80 4.54 3.98
C LEU A 248 10.47 5.50 2.82
N ALA A 249 9.99 4.97 1.70
CA ALA A 249 9.52 5.77 0.58
C ALA A 249 8.24 6.53 0.95
N ALA A 250 7.26 5.87 1.57
CA ALA A 250 6.03 6.49 2.06
C ALA A 250 6.31 7.64 3.04
N ARG A 251 7.33 7.51 3.90
CA ARG A 251 7.80 8.60 4.78
C ARG A 251 8.51 9.74 4.04
N GLY A 252 9.03 9.49 2.84
CA GLY A 252 9.83 10.45 2.06
C GLY A 252 11.33 10.42 2.39
N THR A 253 11.83 9.41 3.12
CA THR A 253 13.27 9.25 3.41
C THR A 253 14.04 8.73 2.19
N ILE A 254 13.35 7.99 1.31
CA ILE A 254 13.83 7.62 -0.02
C ILE A 254 12.75 7.98 -1.06
N HIS A 255 13.12 8.01 -2.33
CA HIS A 255 12.30 8.58 -3.39
C HIS A 255 11.72 7.53 -4.35
N GLY A 256 12.32 6.34 -4.40
CA GLY A 256 11.80 5.25 -5.19
C GLY A 256 12.28 3.88 -4.71
N VAL A 257 11.51 2.86 -5.09
CA VAL A 257 11.80 1.45 -4.89
C VAL A 257 11.58 0.77 -6.23
N ILE A 258 12.64 0.24 -6.84
CA ILE A 258 12.57 -0.24 -8.21
C ILE A 258 13.30 -1.58 -8.36
N THR A 259 12.60 -2.55 -8.92
CA THR A 259 13.08 -3.89 -9.25
C THR A 259 12.36 -4.36 -10.50
N PHE A 260 13.04 -5.03 -11.42
CA PHE A 260 12.41 -5.71 -12.54
C PHE A 260 12.41 -7.23 -12.38
N GLU A 261 12.87 -7.70 -11.23
CA GLU A 261 12.75 -9.09 -10.84
C GLU A 261 11.35 -9.36 -10.26
N PRO A 262 10.88 -10.61 -10.31
CA PRO A 262 9.50 -10.87 -9.92
C PRO A 262 9.29 -10.85 -8.40
N GLU A 263 8.35 -10.03 -7.93
CA GLU A 263 8.03 -9.81 -6.51
C GLU A 263 6.67 -10.41 -6.16
N ASN A 264 6.52 -10.96 -4.95
CA ASN A 264 5.24 -11.52 -4.52
C ASN A 264 4.30 -10.44 -4.01
N GLU A 265 3.00 -10.73 -3.97
CA GLU A 265 2.01 -9.77 -3.47
C GLU A 265 2.22 -9.41 -1.98
N TRP A 266 2.67 -10.36 -1.15
CA TRP A 266 2.90 -10.13 0.28
C TRP A 266 4.06 -9.20 0.57
N ASP A 267 5.04 -9.16 -0.32
CA ASP A 267 6.20 -8.27 -0.23
C ASP A 267 5.81 -6.79 -0.42
N VAL A 268 4.74 -6.51 -1.19
CA VAL A 268 4.46 -5.15 -1.69
C VAL A 268 3.07 -4.61 -1.38
N ALA A 269 2.08 -5.44 -1.01
CA ALA A 269 0.69 -5.01 -0.81
C ALA A 269 0.55 -3.93 0.27
N ALA A 270 1.17 -4.14 1.44
CA ALA A 270 1.12 -3.18 2.54
C ALA A 270 1.84 -1.88 2.18
N GLY A 271 3.06 -1.99 1.64
CA GLY A 271 3.89 -0.86 1.25
C GLY A 271 3.26 0.00 0.15
N THR A 272 2.50 -0.62 -0.76
CA THR A 272 1.75 0.09 -1.80
C THR A 272 0.70 1.01 -1.21
N LEU A 273 -0.13 0.52 -0.28
CA LEU A 273 -1.14 1.37 0.36
C LEU A 273 -0.50 2.49 1.19
N LEU A 274 0.57 2.20 1.94
CA LEU A 274 1.30 3.23 2.69
C LEU A 274 1.80 4.35 1.77
N LEU A 275 2.37 3.98 0.62
CA LEU A 275 2.89 4.92 -0.37
C LEU A 275 1.78 5.72 -1.05
N GLU A 276 0.67 5.09 -1.42
CA GLU A 276 -0.50 5.75 -2.01
C GLU A 276 -1.10 6.80 -1.04
N GLU A 277 -1.24 6.45 0.25
CA GLU A 277 -1.73 7.39 1.28
C GLU A 277 -0.73 8.52 1.58
N ALA A 278 0.55 8.35 1.23
CA ALA A 278 1.55 9.41 1.22
C ALA A 278 1.54 10.24 -0.08
N GLY A 279 0.70 9.91 -1.06
CA GLY A 279 0.59 10.58 -2.36
C GLY A 279 1.57 10.10 -3.42
N GLY A 280 2.30 9.01 -3.16
CA GLY A 280 3.12 8.32 -4.15
C GLY A 280 2.30 7.41 -5.08
N SER A 281 3.01 6.66 -5.91
CA SER A 281 2.41 5.74 -6.89
C SER A 281 3.21 4.44 -7.00
N ALA A 282 2.53 3.34 -7.25
CA ALA A 282 3.15 2.04 -7.51
C ALA A 282 2.53 1.35 -8.74
N HIS A 283 3.38 0.68 -9.51
CA HIS A 283 3.02 -0.05 -10.72
C HIS A 283 3.87 -1.32 -10.82
N ASP A 284 3.42 -2.29 -11.62
CA ASP A 284 4.28 -3.41 -11.98
C ASP A 284 5.47 -2.95 -12.86
N GLY A 285 6.40 -3.87 -13.13
CA GLY A 285 7.53 -3.57 -13.99
C GLY A 285 7.11 -3.05 -15.38
N ALA A 286 6.00 -3.52 -15.94
CA ALA A 286 5.49 -3.08 -17.24
C ALA A 286 4.77 -1.72 -17.19
N GLY A 287 4.60 -1.13 -16.00
CA GLY A 287 3.86 0.11 -15.78
C GLY A 287 2.35 -0.07 -15.72
N GLN A 288 1.86 -1.30 -15.52
CA GLN A 288 0.45 -1.61 -15.32
C GLN A 288 0.04 -1.39 -13.87
N LEU A 289 -1.27 -1.16 -13.66
CA LEU A 289 -1.85 -1.04 -12.34
C LEU A 289 -1.77 -2.37 -11.60
N LEU A 290 -1.39 -2.29 -10.32
CA LEU A 290 -1.32 -3.45 -9.44
C LEU A 290 -2.73 -3.91 -9.10
N ARG A 291 -2.99 -5.20 -9.34
CA ARG A 291 -4.20 -5.89 -8.92
C ARG A 291 -3.77 -7.06 -8.05
N TYR A 292 -4.18 -7.05 -6.80
CA TYR A 292 -3.85 -8.08 -5.82
C TYR A 292 -4.87 -9.22 -5.82
N ASN A 293 -4.63 -10.22 -4.97
CA ASN A 293 -5.37 -11.46 -4.85
C ASN A 293 -5.42 -12.25 -6.19
N GLN A 294 -4.34 -12.22 -6.97
CA GLN A 294 -4.27 -12.98 -8.22
C GLN A 294 -4.10 -14.48 -7.94
N PRO A 295 -4.53 -15.38 -8.85
CA PRO A 295 -4.29 -16.82 -8.71
C PRO A 295 -2.80 -17.16 -8.60
N LEU A 296 -1.96 -16.46 -9.35
CA LEU A 296 -0.52 -16.41 -9.13
C LEU A 296 -0.18 -15.06 -8.49
N PRO A 297 0.04 -14.98 -7.18
CA PRO A 297 0.17 -13.73 -6.45
C PRO A 297 1.58 -13.12 -6.61
N ARG A 298 1.94 -12.77 -7.85
CA ARG A 298 3.28 -12.32 -8.21
C ARG A 298 3.26 -11.31 -9.36
N PHE A 299 4.13 -10.31 -9.30
CA PHE A 299 4.30 -9.27 -10.32
C PHE A 299 5.62 -9.42 -11.07
N GLY A 300 5.63 -9.08 -12.37
CA GLY A 300 6.84 -9.05 -13.21
C GLY A 300 7.65 -7.76 -13.02
N GLY A 301 8.19 -7.55 -11.83
CA GLY A 301 8.83 -6.30 -11.42
C GLY A 301 7.89 -5.36 -10.69
N PHE A 302 8.47 -4.35 -10.07
CA PHE A 302 7.80 -3.37 -9.23
C PHE A 302 8.47 -2.01 -9.33
N ILE A 303 7.68 -0.96 -9.55
CA ILE A 303 8.13 0.43 -9.62
C ILE A 303 7.26 1.25 -8.68
N ALA A 304 7.85 1.73 -7.59
CA ALA A 304 7.21 2.63 -6.63
C ALA A 304 8.00 3.94 -6.54
N THR A 305 7.29 5.07 -6.61
CA THR A 305 7.89 6.40 -6.54
C THR A 305 7.06 7.33 -5.66
N VAL A 306 7.73 8.22 -4.94
CA VAL A 306 7.08 9.24 -4.11
C VAL A 306 6.45 10.34 -4.97
N GLN A 307 5.57 11.14 -4.36
CA GLN A 307 5.06 12.35 -5.00
C GLN A 307 6.21 13.30 -5.36
N GLY A 308 6.22 13.82 -6.59
CA GLY A 308 7.27 14.73 -7.05
C GLY A 308 8.57 14.05 -7.49
N PHE A 309 8.58 12.71 -7.61
CA PHE A 309 9.70 12.00 -8.22
C PHE A 309 10.00 12.55 -9.64
N PRO A 310 11.28 12.77 -10.02
CA PRO A 310 11.58 13.50 -11.25
C PRO A 310 11.09 12.82 -12.54
N ASP A 311 10.29 13.55 -13.34
CA ASP A 311 9.66 13.03 -14.58
C ASP A 311 10.66 12.47 -15.60
N HIS A 312 11.85 13.08 -15.69
CA HIS A 312 12.91 12.63 -16.58
C HIS A 312 13.44 11.25 -16.17
N LEU A 313 13.58 10.98 -14.87
CA LEU A 313 13.96 9.67 -14.35
C LEU A 313 12.86 8.65 -14.57
N THR A 314 11.59 9.00 -14.31
CA THR A 314 10.44 8.11 -14.60
C THR A 314 10.48 7.59 -16.03
N SER A 315 10.76 8.48 -16.99
CA SER A 315 10.86 8.14 -18.41
C SER A 315 12.06 7.26 -18.73
N GLN A 316 13.20 7.46 -18.08
CA GLN A 316 14.41 6.66 -18.28
C GLN A 316 14.29 5.27 -17.64
N VAL A 317 13.74 5.17 -16.43
CA VAL A 317 13.46 3.91 -15.71
C VAL A 317 12.62 2.98 -16.58
N ARG A 318 11.56 3.50 -17.22
CA ARG A 318 10.69 2.71 -18.08
C ARG A 318 11.41 2.12 -19.30
N ARG A 319 12.52 2.73 -19.75
CA ARG A 319 13.34 2.30 -20.89
C ARG A 319 14.49 1.38 -20.49
N LEU A 320 14.69 1.13 -19.19
CA LEU A 320 15.74 0.22 -18.74
C LEU A 320 15.50 -1.19 -19.31
N PRO A 321 16.58 -1.90 -19.69
CA PRO A 321 16.47 -3.23 -20.26
C PRO A 321 15.80 -4.15 -19.26
N ARG A 322 14.97 -5.09 -19.73
CA ARG A 322 14.35 -6.12 -18.89
C ARG A 322 15.13 -7.42 -19.02
N SER A 323 15.15 -8.22 -17.96
CA SER A 323 15.61 -9.60 -18.08
C SER A 323 14.77 -10.28 -19.15
N ALA A 324 15.39 -11.03 -20.07
CA ALA A 324 14.64 -11.86 -21.00
C ALA A 324 13.82 -12.87 -20.18
N PRO A 325 12.56 -13.14 -20.55
CA PRO A 325 11.68 -14.03 -19.80
C PRO A 325 12.21 -15.46 -19.72
#